data_AF-A0A8J4Y5F0-F1
#
_entry.id   AF-A0A8J4Y5F0-F1
#
_cell.length_a   1.000
_cell.length_b   1.000
_cell.length_c   1.000
_cell.angle_alpha   90.00
_cell.angle_beta   90.00
_cell.angle_gamma   90.00
#
_symmetry.space_group_name_H-M   'P 1'
#
loop_
_entity.id
_entity.type
_entity.pdbx_description
1 polymer ?
#
loop_
_entity_poly.entity_id
_entity_poly.type
_entity_poly.pdbx_seq_one_letter_code
_entity_poly.pdbx_strand_id
1 'polypeptide(L)'
;MVGKMAISINFQMIIFFSSELFPTEVRGRGVSTAFMMSRLGSMGAPFITDLVGSMYPWAPFVIFGLAALLAGAVTFLLPETRGQVLPDTVAHLEARERKYGDLMSWEKHLSPNARERR
;
A
#
# COMPACT_ATOMS: atom_id res chain seq x y z
N MET A 1 1.28 -4.71 28.04
CA MET A 1 2.18 -5.40 27.10
C MET A 1 1.53 -5.68 25.74
N VAL A 2 0.25 -6.06 25.70
CA VAL A 2 -0.50 -6.33 24.46
C VAL A 2 -0.38 -5.22 23.41
N GLY A 3 -0.58 -3.95 23.78
CA GLY A 3 -0.48 -2.83 22.83
C GLY A 3 0.89 -2.67 22.17
N LYS A 4 1.98 -2.88 22.92
CA LYS A 4 3.35 -2.84 22.38
C LYS A 4 3.57 -3.96 21.36
N MET A 5 3.11 -5.17 21.68
CA MET A 5 3.22 -6.32 20.78
C MET A 5 2.39 -6.13 19.51
N ALA A 6 1.18 -5.58 19.62
CA ALA A 6 0.34 -5.27 18.47
C ALA A 6 1.02 -4.31 17.50
N ILE A 7 1.65 -3.24 18.00
CA ILE A 7 2.40 -2.28 17.18
C ILE A 7 3.58 -2.97 16.49
N SER A 8 4.35 -3.80 17.21
CA SER A 8 5.46 -4.57 16.64
C SER A 8 5.01 -5.54 15.54
N ILE A 9 3.92 -6.27 15.76
CA ILE A 9 3.38 -7.21 14.77
C ILE A 9 2.91 -6.46 13.53
N ASN A 10 2.16 -5.36 13.70
CA ASN A 10 1.70 -4.55 12.58
C ASN A 10 2.87 -4.02 11.74
N PHE A 11 3.93 -3.55 12.40
CA PHE A 11 5.12 -3.08 11.73
C PHE A 11 5.83 -4.18 10.91
N GLN A 12 5.95 -5.37 11.50
CA GLN A 12 6.53 -6.53 10.81
C GLN A 12 5.65 -7.00 9.65
N MET A 13 4.33 -6.94 9.82
CA MET A 13 3.34 -7.32 8.80
C MET A 13 3.42 -6.40 7.57
N ILE A 14 3.61 -5.09 7.74
CA ILE A 14 3.82 -4.15 6.62
C ILE A 14 5.05 -4.55 5.80
N ILE A 15 6.15 -4.89 6.47
CA ILE A 15 7.40 -5.29 5.80
C ILE A 15 7.21 -6.63 5.07
N PHE A 16 6.51 -7.58 5.70
CA PHE A 16 6.22 -8.88 5.13
C PHE A 16 5.35 -8.78 3.88
N PHE A 17 4.20 -8.09 3.97
CA PHE A 17 3.35 -7.84 2.79
C PHE A 17 4.07 -7.06 1.70
N SER A 18 4.92 -6.10 2.07
CA SER A 18 5.73 -5.38 1.09
C SER A 18 6.74 -6.29 0.39
N SER A 19 7.17 -7.37 1.03
CA SER A 19 8.07 -8.35 0.41
C SER A 19 7.36 -9.33 -0.51
N GLU A 20 6.06 -9.57 -0.29
CA GLU A 20 5.23 -10.46 -1.10
C GLU A 20 4.58 -9.74 -2.29
N LEU A 21 4.16 -8.48 -2.12
CA LEU A 21 3.47 -7.74 -3.17
C LEU A 21 4.40 -6.99 -4.14
N PHE A 22 5.59 -6.56 -3.69
CA PHE A 22 6.44 -5.68 -4.50
C PHE A 22 7.66 -6.40 -5.10
N PRO A 23 7.93 -6.26 -6.41
CA PRO A 23 9.19 -6.68 -7.00
C PRO A 23 10.37 -5.89 -6.41
N THR A 24 11.56 -6.49 -6.39
CA THR A 24 12.77 -6.01 -5.68
C THR A 24 13.12 -4.54 -5.95
N GLU A 25 12.85 -4.05 -7.16
CA GLU A 25 13.13 -2.67 -7.62
C GLU A 25 12.34 -1.59 -6.86
N VAL A 26 11.08 -1.88 -6.48
CA VAL A 26 10.18 -0.87 -5.86
C VAL A 26 9.98 -1.12 -4.37
N ARG A 27 10.28 -2.32 -3.89
CA ARG A 27 10.18 -2.70 -2.47
C ARG A 27 10.93 -1.75 -1.55
N GLY A 28 12.19 -1.41 -1.89
CA GLY A 28 13.02 -0.52 -1.07
C GLY A 28 12.42 0.88 -0.92
N ARG A 29 11.78 1.40 -1.96
CA ARG A 29 11.13 2.72 -1.95
C ARG A 29 9.83 2.71 -1.13
N GLY A 30 8.99 1.69 -1.32
CA GLY A 30 7.73 1.55 -0.57
C GLY A 30 7.95 1.39 0.93
N VAL A 31 8.90 0.53 1.32
CA VAL A 31 9.21 0.30 2.73
C VAL A 31 9.85 1.55 3.39
N SER A 32 10.77 2.23 2.69
CA SER A 32 11.43 3.44 3.24
C SER A 32 10.45 4.59 3.48
N THR A 33 9.49 4.81 2.58
CA THR A 33 8.48 5.86 2.75
C THR A 33 7.56 5.58 3.93
N ALA A 34 7.15 4.32 4.15
CA ALA A 34 6.40 3.91 5.34
C ALA A 34 7.18 4.18 6.64
N PHE A 35 8.48 3.86 6.67
CA PHE A 35 9.33 4.18 7.82
C PHE A 35 9.45 5.69 8.06
N MET A 36 9.58 6.51 7.02
CA MET A 36 9.61 7.96 7.15
C MET A 36 8.33 8.50 7.79
N MET A 37 7.16 8.01 7.36
CA MET A 37 5.88 8.39 7.96
C MET A 37 5.77 7.95 9.43
N SER A 38 6.24 6.74 9.76
CA SER A 38 6.32 6.29 11.16
C SER A 38 7.23 7.18 12.01
N ARG A 39 8.32 7.70 11.43
CA ARG A 39 9.24 8.61 12.12
C ARG A 39 8.61 9.97 12.35
N LEU A 40 7.88 10.50 11.37
CA LEU A 40 7.13 11.75 11.52
C LEU A 40 6.08 11.65 12.62
N GLY A 41 5.33 10.55 12.69
CA GLY A 41 4.40 10.30 13.79
C GLY A 41 5.10 10.24 15.15
N SER A 42 6.27 9.59 15.22
CA SER A 42 7.06 9.51 16.46
C SER A 42 7.63 10.87 16.89
N MET A 43 8.04 11.70 15.92
CA MET A 43 8.51 13.06 16.18
C MET A 43 7.38 13.99 16.60
N GLY A 44 6.17 13.82 16.05
CA GLY A 44 4.98 14.59 16.41
C GLY A 44 4.39 14.21 17.78
N ALA A 45 4.58 12.98 18.22
CA ALA A 45 4.05 12.47 19.48
C ALA A 45 4.40 13.33 20.73
N PRO A 46 5.67 13.69 20.99
CA PRO A 46 6.02 14.53 22.14
C PRO A 46 5.38 15.92 22.08
N PHE A 47 5.22 16.52 20.89
CA PHE A 47 4.55 17.82 20.77
C PHE A 47 3.09 17.75 21.19
N ILE A 48 2.39 16.67 20.83
CA ILE A 48 0.99 16.44 21.23
C ILE A 48 0.91 16.22 22.74
N THR A 49 1.80 15.41 23.32
CA THR A 49 1.78 15.16 24.76
C THR A 49 2.17 16.38 25.58
N ASP A 50 3.12 17.18 25.13
CA ASP A 50 3.62 18.33 25.89
C ASP A 50 2.68 19.54 25.79
N LEU A 51 2.17 19.87 24.60
CA LEU A 51 1.23 20.99 24.44
C LEU A 51 -0.16 20.65 24.99
N VAL A 52 -0.68 19.46 24.68
CA VAL A 52 -2.07 19.11 25.02
C VAL A 52 -2.15 18.43 26.38
N GLY A 53 -1.17 17.59 26.73
CA GLY A 53 -1.15 16.89 28.00
C GLY A 53 -0.86 17.79 29.21
N SER A 54 -0.19 18.93 29.02
CA SER A 54 -0.01 19.93 30.08
C SER A 54 -1.31 20.62 30.49
N MET A 55 -2.25 20.79 29.55
CA MET A 55 -3.57 21.40 29.80
C MET A 55 -4.61 20.34 30.18
N TYR A 56 -4.62 19.20 29.49
CA TYR A 56 -5.60 18.12 29.67
C TYR A 56 -4.92 16.73 29.63
N PRO A 57 -4.73 16.07 30.78
CA PRO A 57 -4.02 14.78 30.85
C PRO A 57 -4.67 13.64 30.05
N TRP A 58 -5.99 13.68 29.84
CA TRP A 58 -6.74 12.63 29.13
C TRP A 58 -6.75 12.80 27.61
N ALA A 59 -6.49 14.01 27.11
CA ALA A 59 -6.65 14.34 25.69
C ALA A 59 -5.67 13.60 24.76
N PRO A 60 -4.36 13.43 25.09
CA PRO A 60 -3.44 12.68 24.24
C PRO A 60 -3.89 11.23 24.00
N PHE A 61 -4.43 10.57 25.02
CA PHE A 61 -4.93 9.20 24.91
C PHE A 61 -6.07 9.09 23.88
N VAL A 62 -7.00 10.04 23.89
CA VAL A 62 -8.12 10.08 22.93
C VAL A 62 -7.61 10.38 21.52
N ILE A 63 -6.67 11.31 21.36
CA ILE A 63 -6.10 11.67 20.06
C ILE A 63 -5.39 10.47 19.42
N PHE A 64 -4.50 9.80 20.14
CA PHE A 64 -3.80 8.62 19.62
C PHE A 64 -4.75 7.44 19.38
N GLY A 65 -5.75 7.26 20.24
CA GLY A 65 -6.78 6.23 20.07
C GLY A 65 -7.61 6.44 18.80
N LEU A 66 -8.08 7.67 18.55
CA LEU A 66 -8.82 8.02 17.34
C LEU A 66 -7.94 7.88 16.09
N ALA A 67 -6.67 8.32 16.15
CA ALA A 67 -5.73 8.15 15.05
C ALA A 67 -5.53 6.67 14.69
N ALA A 68 -5.43 5.78 15.69
CA ALA A 68 -5.32 4.34 15.48
C ALA A 68 -6.59 3.73 14.87
N LEU A 69 -7.78 4.17 15.31
CA LEU A 69 -9.05 3.73 14.73
C LEU A 69 -9.19 4.18 13.27
N LEU A 70 -8.83 5.42 12.96
CA LEU A 70 -8.83 5.94 11.59
C LEU A 70 -7.84 5.16 10.70
N ALA A 71 -6.63 4.89 11.18
CA ALA A 71 -5.66 4.08 10.46
C ALA A 71 -6.17 2.64 10.19
N GLY A 72 -6.85 2.04 11.18
CA GLY A 72 -7.51 0.74 11.01
C GLY A 72 -8.66 0.80 9.98
N ALA A 73 -9.48 1.85 10.03
CA ALA A 73 -10.58 2.04 9.08
C ALA A 73 -10.09 2.25 7.64
N VAL A 74 -8.99 3.02 7.46
CA VAL A 74 -8.34 3.19 6.15
C VAL A 74 -7.76 1.85 5.66
N THR A 75 -7.21 1.04 6.56
CA THR A 75 -6.75 -0.33 6.21
C THR A 75 -7.90 -1.22 5.76
N PHE A 76 -9.09 -1.12 6.36
CA PHE A 76 -10.29 -1.81 5.87
C PHE A 76 -10.78 -1.30 4.51
N LEU A 77 -10.51 -0.03 4.19
CA LEU A 77 -10.82 0.55 2.89
C LEU A 77 -9.85 0.08 1.79
N LEU A 78 -8.73 -0.54 2.16
CA LEU A 78 -7.81 -1.15 1.20
C LEU A 78 -8.55 -2.35 0.57
N PRO A 79 -8.91 -2.30 -0.73
CA PRO A 79 -9.61 -3.39 -1.39
C PRO A 79 -8.77 -4.65 -1.22
N GLU A 80 -9.40 -5.68 -0.67
CA GLU A 80 -8.76 -6.94 -0.28
C GLU A 80 -7.83 -7.42 -1.42
N THR A 81 -6.52 -7.28 -1.23
CA THR A 81 -5.46 -7.69 -2.18
C THR A 81 -5.33 -9.21 -2.24
N ARG A 82 -6.40 -9.93 -1.90
CA ARG A 82 -6.44 -11.38 -1.70
C ARG A 82 -7.08 -12.02 -2.93
N GLY A 83 -6.24 -12.38 -3.91
CA GLY A 83 -6.67 -13.23 -5.04
C GLY A 83 -6.41 -12.67 -6.44
N GLN A 84 -5.73 -11.53 -6.59
CA GLN A 84 -5.23 -11.13 -7.91
C GLN A 84 -3.83 -11.72 -8.14
N VAL A 85 -3.63 -12.33 -9.30
CA VAL A 85 -2.32 -12.82 -9.74
C VAL A 85 -1.46 -11.58 -9.97
N LEU A 86 -0.65 -11.21 -8.97
CA LEU A 86 0.29 -10.11 -9.12
C LEU A 86 1.33 -10.52 -10.18
N PRO A 87 1.45 -9.77 -11.28
CA PRO A 87 2.49 -10.02 -12.26
C PRO A 87 3.87 -9.76 -11.62
N ASP A 88 4.73 -10.77 -11.69
CA ASP A 88 6.02 -10.88 -10.98
C ASP A 88 7.04 -9.76 -11.25
N THR A 89 6.76 -8.78 -12.12
CA THR A 89 7.68 -7.67 -12.40
C THR A 89 6.97 -6.52 -13.12
N VAL A 90 7.34 -5.27 -12.79
CA VAL A 90 6.88 -4.07 -13.54
C VAL A 90 7.28 -4.17 -15.02
N ALA A 91 8.44 -4.76 -15.31
CA ALA A 91 8.88 -5.08 -16.66
C ALA A 91 7.96 -6.08 -17.39
N HIS A 92 7.33 -7.02 -16.66
CA HIS A 92 6.40 -7.98 -17.24
C HIS A 92 5.01 -7.38 -17.49
N LEU A 93 4.59 -6.42 -16.64
CA LEU A 93 3.42 -5.57 -16.89
C LEU A 93 3.58 -4.72 -18.15
N GLU A 94 4.70 -3.98 -18.26
CA GLU A 94 4.97 -3.14 -19.42
C GLU A 94 5.16 -3.97 -20.71
N ALA A 95 5.83 -5.12 -20.63
CA ALA A 95 5.99 -6.02 -21.77
C ALA A 95 4.65 -6.63 -22.20
N ARG A 96 3.77 -6.98 -21.27
CA ARG A 96 2.43 -7.50 -21.56
C ARG A 96 1.55 -6.43 -22.19
N GLU A 97 1.62 -5.19 -21.71
CA GLU A 97 0.87 -4.05 -22.25
C GLU A 97 1.32 -3.70 -23.68
N ARG A 98 2.63 -3.63 -23.94
CA ARG A 98 3.17 -3.43 -25.30
C ARG A 98 2.77 -4.57 -26.24
N LYS A 99 2.88 -5.82 -25.79
CA LYS A 99 2.50 -6.99 -26.59
C LYS A 99 1.00 -7.02 -26.91
N TYR A 100 0.14 -6.64 -25.97
CA TYR A 100 -1.30 -6.48 -26.22
C TYR A 100 -1.62 -5.31 -27.15
N GLY A 101 -0.93 -4.18 -27.00
CA GLY A 101 -1.07 -3.02 -27.89
C GLY A 101 -0.69 -3.36 -29.34
N ASP A 102 0.40 -4.10 -29.53
CA ASP A 102 0.78 -4.64 -30.82
C ASP A 102 -0.28 -5.62 -31.33
N LEU A 103 -0.68 -6.63 -30.56
CA LEU A 103 -1.69 -7.61 -31.00
C LEU A 103 -3.01 -6.96 -31.43
N MET A 104 -3.48 -5.96 -30.67
CA MET A 104 -4.65 -5.15 -31.04
C MET A 104 -4.43 -4.32 -32.31
N SER A 105 -3.20 -3.88 -32.58
CA SER A 105 -2.84 -3.22 -33.84
C SER A 105 -2.87 -4.21 -35.01
N TRP A 106 -2.25 -5.38 -34.86
CA TRP A 106 -2.23 -6.45 -35.87
C TRP A 106 -3.65 -6.97 -36.18
N GLU A 107 -4.50 -7.14 -35.17
CA GLU A 107 -5.89 -7.58 -35.37
C GLU A 107 -6.72 -6.58 -36.17
N LYS A 108 -6.52 -5.27 -35.95
CA LYS A 108 -7.15 -4.22 -36.78
C LYS A 108 -6.70 -4.27 -38.24
N HIS A 109 -5.47 -4.72 -38.50
CA HIS A 109 -4.93 -4.85 -39.87
C HIS A 109 -5.31 -6.20 -40.51
N LEU A 110 -5.61 -7.22 -39.73
CA LEU A 110 -6.08 -8.55 -40.19
C LEU A 110 -7.61 -8.65 -40.35
N SER A 111 -8.37 -7.71 -39.78
CA SER A 111 -9.84 -7.62 -39.90
C SER A 111 -10.42 -6.82 -41.10
N PRO A 112 -9.80 -6.75 -42.30
CA PRO A 112 -10.54 -6.40 -43.52
C PRO A 112 -11.43 -7.54 -44.01
N ASN A 113 -11.04 -8.81 -43.78
CA ASN A 113 -11.59 -9.99 -44.49
C ASN A 113 -12.44 -10.95 -43.63
N ALA A 114 -12.69 -10.65 -42.36
CA ALA A 114 -13.52 -11.53 -41.50
C ALA A 114 -15.02 -11.53 -41.87
N ARG A 115 -15.46 -10.69 -42.83
CA ARG A 115 -16.84 -10.69 -43.35
C ARG A 115 -17.10 -11.70 -44.46
N GLU A 116 -16.08 -12.39 -44.98
CA GLU A 116 -16.21 -13.20 -46.21
C GLU A 116 -16.28 -14.72 -45.97
N ARG A 117 -16.41 -15.17 -44.71
CA ARG A 117 -16.55 -16.59 -44.35
C ARG A 117 -17.80 -16.89 -43.49
N ARG A 118 -18.93 -16.25 -43.82
CA ARG A 118 -20.27 -16.70 -43.40
C ARG A 118 -21.07 -17.10 -44.61
#